data_AF-A0A1U7IQ91-F1
#
_entry.id   AF-A0A1U7IQ91-F1
#
_cell.length_a   1.000
_cell.length_b   1.000
_cell.length_c   1.000
_cell.angle_alpha   90.00
_cell.angle_beta   90.00
_cell.angle_gamma   90.00
#
_symmetry.space_group_name_H-M   'P 1'
#
loop_
_entity.id
_entity.type
_entity.pdbx_description
1 polymer ?
#
loop_
_entity_poly.entity_id
_entity_poly.type
_entity_poly.pdbx_seq_one_letter_code
_entity_poly.pdbx_strand_id
1 'polypeptide(L)'
;MRLTKLGIFTVVAVLTVIAVSSVNFYSLRNLLVPKVLAQTNTEKDTQAFQLFYQGLQRSKVDRFQEALQFWEQSLAIYQEIGNREREGTLLVLLSYTYAKLGDDRKALDSAQKGLAIARELKDARLEQLAQEAILKVQQHNNSGKS
;
A
#
# COMPACT_ATOMS: atom_id res chain seq x y z
N MET A 1 69.12 -8.21 4.43
CA MET A 1 68.06 -7.70 3.53
C MET A 1 66.86 -8.66 3.54
N ARG A 2 66.03 -8.65 4.60
CA ARG A 2 64.91 -9.61 4.81
C ARG A 2 63.68 -8.96 5.46
N LEU A 3 63.35 -7.72 5.11
CA LEU A 3 62.19 -7.00 5.69
C LEU A 3 61.06 -6.72 4.70
N THR A 4 61.22 -7.03 3.40
CA THR A 4 60.23 -6.68 2.36
C THR A 4 59.15 -7.74 2.14
N LYS A 5 59.38 -9.01 2.49
CA LYS A 5 58.42 -10.09 2.21
C LYS A 5 57.24 -10.14 3.18
N LEU A 6 57.42 -9.68 4.42
CA LEU A 6 56.39 -9.77 5.46
C LEU A 6 55.30 -8.70 5.32
N GLY A 7 55.66 -7.49 4.87
CA GLY A 7 54.70 -6.39 4.65
C GLY A 7 53.82 -6.56 3.41
N ILE A 8 54.31 -7.24 2.37
CA ILE A 8 53.53 -7.49 1.15
C ILE A 8 52.45 -8.55 1.41
N PHE A 9 52.75 -9.59 2.19
CA PHE A 9 51.80 -10.64 2.53
C PHE A 9 50.61 -10.13 3.37
N THR A 10 50.87 -9.24 4.33
CA THR A 10 49.80 -8.67 5.19
C THR A 10 48.90 -7.72 4.41
N VAL A 11 49.44 -6.89 3.52
CA VAL A 11 48.65 -6.00 2.67
C VAL A 11 47.80 -6.79 1.67
N VAL A 12 48.34 -7.85 1.04
CA VAL A 12 47.57 -8.73 0.15
C VAL A 12 46.47 -9.46 0.92
N ALA A 13 46.73 -9.95 2.14
CA ALA A 13 45.72 -10.61 2.97
C ALA A 13 44.59 -9.66 3.40
N VAL A 14 44.89 -8.40 3.72
CA VAL A 14 43.87 -7.40 4.07
C VAL A 14 43.06 -7.00 2.83
N LEU A 15 43.71 -6.83 1.66
CA LEU A 15 43.02 -6.52 0.41
C LEU A 15 42.12 -7.67 -0.06
N THR A 16 42.54 -8.93 0.09
CA THR A 16 41.70 -10.08 -0.25
C THR A 16 40.55 -10.23 0.73
N VAL A 17 40.76 -10.00 2.02
CA VAL A 17 39.66 -9.96 3.00
C VAL A 17 38.68 -8.85 2.66
N ILE A 18 39.12 -7.62 2.38
CA ILE A 18 38.22 -6.51 2.00
C ILE A 18 37.50 -6.79 0.67
N ALA A 19 38.19 -7.34 -0.33
CA ALA A 19 37.58 -7.69 -1.61
C ALA A 19 36.56 -8.83 -1.46
N VAL A 20 36.86 -9.87 -0.67
CA VAL A 20 35.92 -10.96 -0.38
C VAL A 20 34.76 -10.46 0.48
N SER A 21 35.00 -9.63 1.49
CA SER A 21 33.95 -9.03 2.33
C SER A 21 33.04 -8.11 1.54
N SER A 22 33.59 -7.29 0.64
CA SER A 22 32.79 -6.38 -0.20
C SER A 22 31.99 -7.16 -1.25
N VAL A 23 32.62 -8.06 -2.01
CA VAL A 23 31.92 -8.90 -3.01
C VAL A 23 30.85 -9.78 -2.35
N ASN A 24 31.15 -10.38 -1.19
CA ASN A 24 30.19 -11.21 -0.46
C ASN A 24 29.07 -10.35 0.15
N PHE A 25 29.37 -9.14 0.66
CA PHE A 25 28.36 -8.20 1.16
C PHE A 25 27.45 -7.64 0.05
N TYR A 26 27.98 -7.27 -1.11
CA TYR A 26 27.18 -6.83 -2.25
C TYR A 26 26.31 -7.97 -2.80
N SER A 27 26.84 -9.19 -2.88
CA SER A 27 26.09 -10.38 -3.33
C SER A 27 25.00 -10.77 -2.33
N LEU A 28 25.30 -10.76 -1.03
CA LEU A 28 24.32 -10.97 0.04
C LEU A 28 23.27 -9.87 0.07
N ARG A 29 23.64 -8.60 -0.12
CA ARG A 29 22.70 -7.47 -0.18
C ARG A 29 21.76 -7.59 -1.38
N ASN A 30 22.26 -7.90 -2.57
CA ASN A 30 21.40 -8.09 -3.75
C ASN A 30 20.47 -9.31 -3.62
N LEU A 31 20.88 -10.33 -2.85
CA LEU A 31 20.04 -11.50 -2.55
C LEU A 31 19.01 -11.22 -1.44
N LEU A 32 19.40 -10.46 -0.42
CA LEU A 32 18.60 -10.23 0.78
C LEU A 32 17.64 -9.05 0.63
N VAL A 33 18.01 -7.97 -0.06
CA VAL A 33 17.15 -6.76 -0.17
C VAL A 33 15.80 -7.08 -0.82
N PRO A 34 15.69 -7.77 -1.97
CA PRO A 34 14.40 -8.13 -2.54
C PRO A 34 13.61 -9.09 -1.65
N LYS A 35 14.29 -10.04 -0.99
CA LYS A 35 13.65 -11.01 -0.10
C LYS A 35 13.10 -10.36 1.17
N VAL A 36 13.86 -9.48 1.80
CA VAL A 36 13.44 -8.71 2.98
C VAL A 36 12.30 -7.77 2.59
N LEU A 37 12.40 -7.03 1.49
CA LEU A 37 11.31 -6.17 1.01
C LEU A 37 10.03 -6.97 0.72
N ALA A 38 10.13 -8.14 0.09
CA ALA A 38 8.98 -9.01 -0.15
C ALA A 38 8.37 -9.52 1.17
N GLN A 39 9.19 -9.88 2.15
CA GLN A 39 8.73 -10.28 3.48
C GLN A 39 8.03 -9.12 4.21
N THR A 40 8.66 -7.95 4.24
CA THR A 40 8.07 -6.75 4.87
C THR A 40 6.76 -6.34 4.18
N ASN A 41 6.69 -6.43 2.85
CA ASN A 41 5.45 -6.16 2.11
C ASN A 41 4.36 -7.21 2.41
N THR A 42 4.75 -8.47 2.62
CA THR A 42 3.81 -9.55 3.01
C THR A 42 3.24 -9.31 4.41
N GLU A 43 4.09 -8.90 5.36
CA GLU A 43 3.67 -8.53 6.72
C GLU A 43 2.72 -7.33 6.70
N LYS A 44 3.06 -6.30 5.91
CA LYS A 44 2.22 -5.11 5.71
C LYS A 44 0.88 -5.45 5.02
N ASP A 45 0.88 -6.28 3.98
CA ASP A 45 -0.36 -6.72 3.33
C ASP A 45 -1.28 -7.46 4.32
N THR A 46 -0.69 -8.31 5.16
CA THR A 46 -1.41 -9.00 6.24
C THR A 46 -1.99 -7.99 7.24
N GLN A 47 -1.20 -7.03 7.71
CA GLN A 47 -1.66 -5.99 8.62
C GLN A 47 -2.81 -5.15 8.03
N ALA A 48 -2.65 -4.71 6.78
CA ALA A 48 -3.68 -3.96 6.06
C ALA A 48 -4.97 -4.76 5.91
N PHE A 49 -4.88 -6.07 5.67
CA PHE A 49 -6.04 -6.95 5.57
C PHE A 49 -6.76 -7.09 6.92
N GLN A 50 -6.01 -7.18 8.03
CA GLN A 50 -6.62 -7.22 9.36
C GLN A 50 -7.37 -5.92 9.68
N LEU A 51 -6.77 -4.77 9.39
CA LEU A 51 -7.43 -3.47 9.54
C LEU A 51 -8.69 -3.38 8.66
N PHE A 52 -8.60 -3.81 7.41
CA PHE A 52 -9.75 -3.86 6.51
C PHE A 52 -10.90 -4.69 7.11
N TYR A 53 -10.58 -5.86 7.64
CA TYR A 53 -11.56 -6.74 8.27
C TYR A 53 -12.16 -6.13 9.54
N GLN A 54 -11.36 -5.46 10.37
CA GLN A 54 -11.89 -4.71 11.53
C GLN A 54 -12.87 -3.62 11.10
N GLY A 55 -12.56 -2.88 10.03
CA GLY A 55 -13.47 -1.90 9.45
C GLY A 55 -14.79 -2.52 8.99
N LEU A 56 -14.74 -3.68 8.32
CA LEU A 56 -15.94 -4.43 7.94
C LEU A 56 -16.79 -4.82 9.16
N GLN A 57 -16.17 -5.29 10.24
CA GLN A 57 -16.90 -5.68 11.45
C GLN A 57 -17.57 -4.49 12.13
N ARG A 58 -16.91 -3.33 12.18
CA ARG A 58 -17.51 -2.10 12.72
C ARG A 58 -18.68 -1.61 11.86
N SER A 59 -18.54 -1.67 10.53
CA SER A 59 -19.60 -1.28 9.61
C SER A 59 -20.86 -2.16 9.71
N LYS A 60 -20.73 -3.43 10.10
CA LYS A 60 -21.89 -4.34 10.28
C LYS A 60 -22.78 -3.98 11.46
N VAL A 61 -22.26 -3.20 12.41
CA VAL A 61 -22.98 -2.72 13.59
C VAL A 61 -23.18 -1.20 13.52
N ASP A 62 -23.26 -0.66 12.30
CA ASP A 62 -23.50 0.75 11.97
C ASP A 62 -22.51 1.76 12.58
N ARG A 63 -21.33 1.30 13.02
CA ARG A 63 -20.24 2.15 13.52
C ARG A 63 -19.38 2.63 12.36
N PHE A 64 -19.97 3.43 11.48
CA PHE A 64 -19.32 3.86 10.24
C PHE A 64 -18.08 4.74 10.46
N GLN A 65 -18.08 5.60 11.48
CA GLN A 65 -16.91 6.43 11.82
C GLN A 65 -15.72 5.58 12.29
N GLU A 66 -15.96 4.55 13.11
CA GLU A 66 -14.90 3.60 13.50
C GLU A 66 -14.43 2.78 12.29
N ALA A 67 -15.35 2.37 11.40
CA ALA A 67 -15.00 1.65 10.18
C ALA A 67 -14.08 2.46 9.27
N LEU A 68 -14.37 3.76 9.10
CA LEU A 68 -13.52 4.68 8.34
C LEU A 68 -12.09 4.73 8.87
N GLN A 69 -11.89 4.81 10.18
CA GLN A 69 -10.55 4.86 10.77
C GLN A 69 -9.72 3.62 10.41
N PHE A 70 -10.31 2.43 10.48
CA PHE A 70 -9.63 1.20 10.12
C PHE A 70 -9.36 1.10 8.60
N TRP A 71 -10.32 1.51 7.77
CA TRP A 71 -10.15 1.51 6.32
C TRP A 71 -9.13 2.56 5.84
N GLU A 72 -9.08 3.75 6.42
CA GLU A 72 -8.06 4.76 6.10
C GLU A 72 -6.64 4.27 6.45
N GLN A 73 -6.46 3.58 7.58
CA GLN A 73 -5.17 2.97 7.93
C GLN A 73 -4.79 1.83 6.97
N SER A 74 -5.75 0.98 6.61
CA SER A 74 -5.55 -0.09 5.63
C SER A 74 -5.18 0.47 4.25
N LEU A 75 -5.86 1.55 3.82
CA LEU A 75 -5.58 2.25 2.57
C LEU A 75 -4.14 2.77 2.51
N ALA A 76 -3.68 3.43 3.58
CA ALA A 76 -2.32 3.97 3.64
C ALA A 76 -1.26 2.87 3.47
N ILE A 77 -1.48 1.68 4.04
CA ILE A 77 -0.56 0.56 3.87
C ILE A 77 -0.62 0.01 2.45
N TYR A 78 -1.80 -0.16 1.86
CA TYR A 78 -1.91 -0.63 0.47
C TYR A 78 -1.27 0.34 -0.53
N GLN A 79 -1.34 1.64 -0.27
CA GLN A 79 -0.59 2.65 -1.03
C GLN A 79 0.91 2.50 -0.86
N GLU A 80 1.38 2.30 0.38
CA GLU A 80 2.80 2.16 0.69
C GLU A 80 3.43 0.94 -0.02
N ILE A 81 2.74 -0.20 -0.02
CA ILE A 81 3.24 -1.44 -0.66
C ILE A 81 2.91 -1.52 -2.15
N GLY A 82 2.18 -0.54 -2.71
CA GLY A 82 1.81 -0.49 -4.12
C GLY A 82 0.73 -1.49 -4.55
N ASN A 83 -0.13 -1.95 -3.64
CA ASN A 83 -1.23 -2.85 -3.96
C ASN A 83 -2.44 -2.06 -4.53
N ARG A 84 -2.36 -1.75 -5.83
CA ARG A 84 -3.36 -0.91 -6.52
C ARG A 84 -4.77 -1.52 -6.53
N GLU A 85 -4.90 -2.83 -6.67
CA GLU A 85 -6.20 -3.50 -6.68
C GLU A 85 -6.96 -3.27 -5.36
N ARG A 86 -6.28 -3.50 -4.23
CA ARG A 86 -6.87 -3.30 -2.90
C ARG A 86 -7.08 -1.82 -2.59
N GLU A 87 -6.18 -0.95 -3.03
CA GLU A 87 -6.32 0.50 -2.92
C GLU A 87 -7.61 0.98 -3.61
N GLY A 88 -7.83 0.60 -4.87
CA GLY A 88 -9.02 0.99 -5.63
C GLY A 88 -10.31 0.48 -5.00
N THR A 89 -10.31 -0.77 -4.54
CA THR A 89 -11.45 -1.37 -3.84
C THR A 89 -11.79 -0.62 -2.54
N LEU A 90 -10.78 -0.28 -1.73
CA LEU A 90 -11.00 0.47 -0.49
C LEU A 90 -11.51 1.88 -0.75
N LEU A 91 -10.99 2.57 -1.77
CA LEU A 91 -11.43 3.91 -2.14
C LEU A 91 -12.91 3.95 -2.52
N VAL A 92 -13.38 2.94 -3.27
CA VAL A 92 -14.81 2.80 -3.57
C VAL A 92 -15.62 2.54 -2.30
N LEU A 93 -15.14 1.67 -1.40
CA LEU A 93 -15.84 1.40 -0.12
C LEU A 93 -15.92 2.64 0.80
N LEU A 94 -14.82 3.38 0.91
CA LEU A 94 -14.76 4.65 1.63
C LEU A 94 -15.75 5.65 1.03
N SER A 95 -15.88 5.72 -0.30
CA SER A 95 -16.81 6.64 -0.94
C SER A 95 -18.26 6.40 -0.52
N TYR A 96 -18.71 5.16 -0.51
CA TYR A 96 -20.06 4.82 -0.04
C TYR A 96 -20.26 5.15 1.43
N THR A 97 -19.22 4.97 2.24
CA THR A 97 -19.29 5.21 3.69
C THR A 97 -19.33 6.70 4.01
N TYR A 98 -18.53 7.52 3.33
CA TYR A 98 -18.62 8.97 3.46
C TYR A 98 -19.98 9.50 2.98
N ALA A 99 -20.53 8.97 1.87
CA ALA A 99 -21.86 9.34 1.40
C ALA A 99 -22.95 9.03 2.44
N LYS A 100 -22.89 7.86 3.09
CA LYS A 100 -23.80 7.50 4.20
C LYS A 100 -23.69 8.45 5.40
N LEU A 101 -22.52 9.03 5.62
CA LEU A 101 -22.26 9.99 6.69
C LEU A 101 -22.51 11.45 6.27
N GLY A 102 -22.94 11.69 5.03
CA GLY A 102 -23.24 13.02 4.49
C GLY A 102 -22.01 13.84 4.06
N ASP A 103 -20.81 13.24 4.03
CA ASP A 103 -19.61 13.91 3.50
C ASP A 103 -19.46 13.63 1.99
N ASP A 104 -20.36 14.23 1.20
CA ASP A 104 -20.40 14.07 -0.26
C ASP A 104 -19.09 14.48 -0.94
N ARG A 105 -18.36 15.44 -0.36
CA ARG A 105 -17.08 15.90 -0.90
C ARG A 105 -16.02 14.80 -0.83
N LYS A 106 -15.84 14.19 0.34
CA LYS A 106 -14.90 13.06 0.50
C LYS A 106 -15.37 11.82 -0.24
N ALA A 107 -16.68 11.61 -0.32
CA ALA A 107 -17.24 10.51 -1.08
C ALA A 107 -16.86 10.61 -2.56
N LEU A 108 -17.08 11.78 -3.18
CA LEU A 108 -16.75 12.00 -4.59
C LEU A 108 -15.25 11.88 -4.86
N ASP A 109 -14.40 12.49 -4.04
CA ASP A 109 -12.94 12.39 -4.17
C ASP A 109 -12.46 10.93 -4.11
N SER A 110 -12.97 10.16 -3.14
CA SER A 110 -12.60 8.75 -2.99
C SER A 110 -13.06 7.91 -4.19
N ALA A 111 -14.30 8.11 -4.67
CA ALA A 111 -14.82 7.39 -5.83
C ALA A 111 -14.05 7.73 -7.12
N GLN A 112 -13.65 8.99 -7.31
CA GLN A 112 -12.85 9.41 -8.47
C GLN A 112 -11.45 8.79 -8.46
N LYS A 113 -10.80 8.73 -7.29
CA LYS A 113 -9.50 8.03 -7.14
C LYS A 113 -9.64 6.53 -7.43
N GLY A 114 -10.70 5.89 -6.92
CA GLY A 114 -11.01 4.49 -7.21
C GLY A 114 -11.24 4.24 -8.70
N LEU A 115 -11.96 5.14 -9.39
CA LEU A 115 -12.19 5.08 -10.84
C LEU A 115 -10.88 5.20 -11.63
N ALA A 116 -9.98 6.10 -11.23
CA ALA A 116 -8.68 6.26 -11.88
C ALA A 116 -7.87 4.94 -11.80
N ILE A 117 -7.85 4.30 -10.64
CA ILE A 117 -7.19 3.00 -10.44
C ILE A 117 -7.87 1.90 -11.25
N ALA A 118 -9.20 1.84 -11.26
CA ALA A 118 -9.92 0.85 -12.05
C ALA A 118 -9.54 0.91 -13.54
N ARG A 119 -9.41 2.13 -14.09
CA ARG A 119 -8.98 2.35 -15.47
C ARG A 119 -7.51 1.99 -15.70
N GLU A 120 -6.63 2.30 -14.75
CA GLU A 120 -5.23 1.86 -14.78
C GLU A 120 -5.11 0.34 -14.86
N LEU A 121 -5.90 -0.37 -14.05
CA LEU A 121 -5.93 -1.84 -13.99
C LEU A 121 -6.76 -2.49 -15.12
N LYS A 122 -7.53 -1.69 -15.87
CA LYS A 122 -8.55 -2.17 -16.81
C LYS A 122 -9.57 -3.12 -16.15
N ASP A 123 -9.90 -2.87 -14.88
CA ASP A 123 -10.90 -3.62 -14.12
C ASP A 123 -12.28 -3.01 -14.37
N ALA A 124 -13.03 -3.64 -15.29
CA ALA A 124 -14.36 -3.21 -15.67
C ALA A 124 -15.36 -3.23 -14.49
N ARG A 125 -15.21 -4.18 -13.56
CA ARG A 125 -16.11 -4.30 -12.42
C ARG A 125 -15.87 -3.15 -11.44
N LEU A 126 -14.61 -2.90 -11.11
CA LEU A 126 -14.26 -1.80 -10.22
C LEU A 126 -14.61 -0.44 -10.84
N GLU A 127 -14.43 -0.29 -12.16
CA GLU A 127 -14.84 0.92 -12.88
C GLU A 127 -16.34 1.16 -12.77
N GLN A 128 -17.17 0.12 -12.99
CA GLN A 128 -18.61 0.22 -12.84
C GLN A 128 -19.00 0.65 -11.41
N LEU A 129 -18.42 0.02 -10.39
CA LEU A 129 -18.71 0.36 -8.98
C LEU A 129 -18.31 1.80 -8.64
N ALA A 130 -17.17 2.26 -9.13
CA ALA A 130 -16.71 3.62 -8.91
C ALA A 130 -17.62 4.65 -9.61
N GLN A 131 -18.07 4.37 -10.84
CA GLN A 131 -19.02 5.22 -11.57
C GLN A 131 -20.38 5.27 -10.87
N GLU A 132 -20.88 4.13 -10.38
CA GLU A 132 -22.11 4.06 -9.59
C GLU A 132 -22.00 4.89 -8.31
N ALA A 133 -20.88 4.79 -7.59
CA ALA A 133 -20.62 5.59 -6.40
C ALA A 133 -20.65 7.10 -6.70
N ILE A 134 -20.01 7.54 -7.79
CA ILE A 134 -20.04 8.94 -8.25
C ILE A 134 -21.48 9.40 -8.52
N LEU A 135 -22.25 8.61 -9.28
CA LEU A 135 -23.63 8.95 -9.62
C LEU A 135 -24.49 9.09 -8.36
N LYS A 136 -24.34 8.17 -7.40
CA LYS A 136 -25.08 8.19 -6.14
C LYS A 136 -24.79 9.44 -5.32
N VAL A 137 -23.52 9.84 -5.21
CA VAL A 137 -23.12 11.06 -4.49
C VAL A 137 -23.70 12.30 -5.16
N GLN A 138 -23.70 12.35 -6.50
CA GLN A 138 -24.29 13.48 -7.24
C GLN A 138 -25.80 13.59 -7.05
N GLN A 139 -26.51 12.45 -7.05
CA GLN A 139 -27.96 12.42 -6.80
C GLN A 139 -28.30 12.88 -5.37
N HIS A 140 -27.53 12.45 -4.38
CA HIS A 140 -27.71 12.86 -2.99
C HIS A 140 -27.58 14.38 -2.82
N ASN A 141 -26.50 14.96 -3.36
CA ASN A 141 -26.25 16.41 -3.32
C ASN A 141 -27.34 17.24 -4.01
N ASN A 142 -27.94 16.73 -5.09
CA ASN A 142 -29.02 17.42 -5.81
C ASN A 142 -30.36 17.37 -5.04
N SER A 143 -30.62 16.29 -4.31
CA SER A 143 -31.86 16.14 -3.52
C SER A 143 -31.93 17.05 -2.29
N GLY A 144 -30.78 17.42 -1.71
CA GLY A 144 -30.72 18.36 -0.58
C GLY A 144 -30.78 19.84 -0.95
N LYS A 145 -30.85 20.17 -2.26
CA LYS A 145 -30.91 21.53 -2.78
C LYS A 145 -32.27 21.92 -3.39
N SER A 146 -33.22 20.99 -3.40
CA SER A 146 -34.61 21.21 -3.81
C SER A 146 -35.48 21.55 -2.61
#